data_AF-A0A7C7K680-F1
#
_entry.id   AF-A0A7C7K680-F1
#
_cell.length_a   1.000
_cell.length_b   1.000
_cell.length_c   1.000
_cell.angle_alpha   90.00
_cell.angle_beta   90.00
_cell.angle_gamma   90.00
#
_symmetry.space_group_name_H-M   'P 1'
#
loop_
_entity.id
_entity.type
_entity.pdbx_description
1 polymer ?
#
loop_
_entity_poly.entity_id
_entity_poly.type
_entity_poly.pdbx_seq_one_letter_code
_entity_poly.pdbx_strand_id
1 'polypeptide(L)'
;MKLRCECGAVIHDNTDYQENKAHFVPDESWEDMCEKVENGMSPWDASVKFQRLIYQCYECARIYIENKDGSFTSFKPDTDAKFGILKNT
;
A
#
# COMPACT_ATOMS: atom_id res chain seq x y z
N MET A 1 12.20 -2.14 4.81
CA MET A 1 12.04 -3.37 4.02
C MET A 1 12.57 -3.14 2.60
N LYS A 2 13.06 -4.18 1.90
CA LYS A 2 13.46 -4.10 0.48
C LYS A 2 12.68 -5.14 -0.31
N LEU A 3 11.81 -4.68 -1.21
CA LEU A 3 11.06 -5.53 -2.11
C LEU A 3 11.72 -5.48 -3.50
N ARG A 4 12.03 -6.64 -4.08
CA ARG A 4 12.55 -6.69 -5.45
C ARG A 4 11.38 -6.85 -6.42
N CYS A 5 11.30 -5.95 -7.39
CA CYS A 5 10.30 -6.04 -8.43
C CYS A 5 10.72 -7.06 -9.50
N GLU A 6 9.75 -7.70 -10.14
CA GLU A 6 9.96 -8.58 -11.31
C GLU A 6 10.70 -7.90 -12.48
N CYS A 7 10.65 -6.56 -12.60
CA CYS A 7 11.44 -5.82 -13.60
C CYS A 7 12.92 -5.63 -13.21
N GLY A 8 13.33 -6.07 -12.02
CA GLY A 8 14.69 -5.94 -11.49
C GLY A 8 14.88 -4.78 -10.51
N ALA A 9 14.01 -3.76 -10.57
CA ALA A 9 14.04 -2.60 -9.68
C ALA A 9 13.91 -2.98 -8.20
N VAL A 10 14.50 -2.18 -7.32
CA VAL A 10 14.33 -2.32 -5.86
C VAL A 10 13.35 -1.26 -5.37
N ILE A 11 12.29 -1.71 -4.70
CA ILE A 11 11.36 -0.86 -3.97
C ILE A 11 11.84 -0.77 -2.52
N HIS A 12 12.24 0.43 -2.13
CA HIS A 12 12.77 0.72 -0.80
C HIS A 12 11.65 1.17 0.12
N ASP A 13 11.53 0.55 1.30
CA ASP A 13 10.64 0.98 2.36
C ASP A 13 11.45 1.29 3.63
N ASN A 14 12.08 2.46 3.70
CA ASN A 14 13.05 2.78 4.75
C ASN A 14 12.76 4.09 5.50
N THR A 15 11.83 4.91 5.00
CA THR A 15 11.49 6.22 5.57
C THR A 15 9.98 6.45 5.53
N ASP A 16 9.45 7.39 6.30
CA ASP A 16 8.07 7.82 6.12
C ASP A 16 7.91 8.67 4.85
N TYR A 17 6.65 8.95 4.48
CA TYR A 17 6.29 9.83 3.35
C TYR A 17 6.82 9.39 1.98
N GLN A 18 6.80 8.09 1.72
CA GLN A 18 7.20 7.54 0.43
C GLN A 18 6.11 7.74 -0.63
N GLU A 19 6.47 8.41 -1.72
CA GLU A 19 5.58 8.73 -2.84
C GLU A 19 5.10 7.51 -3.63
N ASN A 20 5.71 6.35 -3.41
CA ASN A 20 5.32 5.08 -4.01
C ASN A 20 4.62 4.12 -3.03
N LYS A 21 4.25 4.59 -1.83
CA LYS A 21 3.62 3.79 -0.78
C LYS A 21 2.23 4.33 -0.47
N ALA A 22 1.27 3.44 -0.29
CA ALA A 22 -0.07 3.78 0.16
C ALA A 22 -0.58 2.79 1.20
N HIS A 23 -1.59 3.21 1.96
CA HIS A 23 -2.29 2.39 2.93
C HIS A 23 -3.63 1.97 2.33
N PHE A 24 -3.89 0.67 2.34
CA PHE A 24 -5.09 0.07 1.77
C PHE A 24 -5.94 -0.55 2.86
N VAL A 25 -7.18 -0.10 2.95
CA VAL A 25 -8.20 -0.71 3.79
C VAL A 25 -9.23 -1.33 2.84
N PRO A 26 -9.49 -2.64 2.91
CA PRO A 26 -10.57 -3.26 2.16
C PRO A 26 -11.90 -2.60 2.51
N ASP A 27 -12.77 -2.42 1.52
CA ASP A 27 -14.09 -1.79 1.70
C ASP A 27 -14.93 -2.50 2.78
N GLU A 28 -14.91 -3.84 2.80
CA GLU A 28 -15.55 -4.67 3.84
C GLU A 28 -15.06 -4.40 5.28
N SER A 29 -13.93 -3.72 5.44
CA SER A 29 -13.33 -3.37 6.73
C SER A 29 -13.31 -1.85 6.98
N TRP A 30 -13.76 -1.05 6.02
CA TRP A 30 -13.69 0.39 6.09
C TRP A 30 -14.65 0.95 7.15
N GLU A 31 -15.92 0.54 7.11
CA GLU A 31 -16.92 0.95 8.09
C GLU A 31 -16.51 0.53 9.51
N ASP A 32 -16.08 -0.73 9.68
CA ASP A 32 -15.55 -1.24 10.94
C ASP A 32 -14.40 -0.37 11.49
N MET A 33 -13.45 0.03 10.63
CA MET A 33 -12.35 0.91 11.03
C MET A 33 -12.88 2.26 11.54
N CYS A 34 -13.79 2.89 10.79
CA CYS A 34 -14.41 4.17 11.15
C CYS A 34 -15.16 4.07 12.49
N GLU A 35 -15.98 3.05 12.68
CA GLU A 35 -16.71 2.84 13.93
C GLU A 35 -15.76 2.66 15.13
N LYS A 36 -14.62 1.98 14.97
CA LYS A 36 -13.64 1.86 16.06
C LYS A 36 -13.08 3.22 16.46
N VAL A 37 -12.80 4.08 15.48
CA VAL A 37 -12.34 5.46 15.75
C VAL A 37 -13.41 6.25 16.49
N GLU A 38 -14.66 6.20 16.02
CA GLU A 38 -15.79 6.89 16.67
C GLU A 38 -16.04 6.41 18.10
N ASN A 39 -15.80 5.13 18.36
CA ASN A 39 -15.90 4.52 19.69
C ASN A 39 -14.65 4.72 20.56
N GLY A 40 -13.76 5.64 20.18
CA GLY A 40 -12.64 6.11 21.02
C GLY A 40 -11.30 5.42 20.78
N MET A 41 -11.16 4.56 19.78
CA MET A 41 -9.84 4.10 19.32
C MET A 41 -9.12 5.26 18.62
N SER A 42 -7.80 5.37 18.80
CA SER A 42 -7.05 6.39 18.05
C SER A 42 -7.10 6.08 16.54
N PRO A 43 -7.17 7.10 15.66
CA PRO A 43 -7.10 6.89 14.22
C PRO A 43 -5.85 6.11 13.78
N TRP A 44 -4.75 6.28 14.50
CA TRP A 44 -3.51 5.55 14.25
C TRP A 44 -3.64 4.06 14.54
N ASP A 45 -4.16 3.69 15.72
CA ASP A 45 -4.32 2.28 16.09
C ASP A 45 -5.34 1.57 15.20
N ALA A 46 -6.43 2.27 14.85
CA ALA A 46 -7.41 1.76 13.89
C ALA A 46 -6.75 1.54 12.52
N SER A 47 -6.06 2.56 12.00
CA SER A 47 -5.36 2.45 10.72
C SER A 47 -4.39 1.26 10.69
N VAL A 48 -3.51 1.13 11.70
CA VAL A 48 -2.56 -0.01 11.81
C VAL A 48 -3.27 -1.37 11.83
N LYS A 49 -4.45 -1.45 12.46
CA LYS A 49 -5.20 -2.70 12.59
C LYS A 49 -5.86 -3.16 11.29
N PHE A 50 -6.36 -2.23 10.49
CA PHE A 50 -7.19 -2.56 9.32
C PHE A 50 -6.46 -2.41 7.98
N GLN A 51 -5.38 -1.63 7.94
CA GLN A 51 -4.66 -1.37 6.70
C GLN A 51 -3.75 -2.54 6.29
N ARG A 52 -3.43 -2.54 5.00
CA ARG A 52 -2.31 -3.27 4.39
C ARG A 52 -1.47 -2.29 3.59
N LEU A 53 -0.21 -2.63 3.35
CA LEU A 53 0.67 -1.76 2.59
C LEU A 53 0.55 -2.04 1.08
N ILE A 54 0.48 -0.96 0.31
CA ILE A 54 0.61 -0.99 -1.15
C ILE A 54 1.91 -0.28 -1.53
N TYR A 55 2.63 -0.86 -2.49
CA TYR A 55 3.80 -0.25 -3.11
C TYR A 55 3.66 -0.20 -4.63
N GLN A 56 4.13 0.89 -5.24
CA GLN A 56 4.29 1.01 -6.68
C GLN A 56 5.78 0.94 -7.06
N CYS A 57 6.10 0.21 -8.14
CA CYS A 57 7.42 0.24 -8.74
C CYS A 57 7.65 1.54 -9.52
N TYR A 58 8.77 2.23 -9.26
CA TYR A 58 9.17 3.45 -9.96
C TYR A 58 9.46 3.25 -11.46
N GLU A 59 9.86 2.04 -11.86
CA GLU A 59 10.32 1.77 -13.23
C GLU A 59 9.21 1.22 -14.13
N CYS A 60 8.46 0.23 -13.66
CA CYS A 60 7.45 -0.47 -14.48
C CYS A 60 6.00 -0.27 -14.03
N ALA A 61 5.78 0.61 -13.05
CA ALA A 61 4.46 0.94 -12.48
C ALA A 61 3.67 -0.24 -11.88
N ARG A 62 4.24 -1.45 -11.79
CA ARG A 62 3.66 -2.63 -11.12
C ARG A 62 3.31 -2.29 -9.67
N ILE A 63 2.13 -2.72 -9.25
CA ILE A 63 1.61 -2.54 -7.90
C ILE A 63 1.82 -3.83 -7.12
N TYR A 64 2.26 -3.71 -5.87
CA TYR A 64 2.38 -4.79 -4.91
C TYR A 64 1.45 -4.48 -3.74
N ILE A 65 0.61 -5.44 -3.37
CA ILE A 65 -0.32 -5.34 -2.25
C ILE A 65 0.08 -6.40 -1.23
N GLU A 66 0.27 -5.98 0.01
CA GLU A 66 0.55 -6.87 1.12
C GLU A 66 -0.67 -7.74 1.46
N ASN A 67 -0.43 -9.02 1.67
CA ASN A 67 -1.39 -10.00 2.16
C ASN A 67 -1.37 -10.05 3.69
N LYS A 68 -2.39 -10.68 4.30
CA LYS A 68 -2.49 -10.79 5.78
C LYS A 68 -1.32 -11.57 6.41
N ASP A 69 -0.62 -12.40 5.64
CA ASP A 69 0.54 -13.19 6.08
C ASP A 69 1.88 -12.44 5.88
N GLY A 70 1.86 -11.19 5.42
CA GLY A 70 3.04 -10.39 5.11
C GLY A 70 3.68 -10.70 3.75
N SER A 71 3.13 -11.63 2.97
CA SER A 71 3.52 -11.84 1.58
C SER A 71 2.97 -10.72 0.68
N PHE A 72 3.45 -10.63 -0.57
CA PHE A 72 2.98 -9.64 -1.53
C PHE A 72 2.40 -10.31 -2.78
N THR A 73 1.23 -9.85 -3.19
CA THR A 73 0.67 -10.14 -4.52
C THR A 73 0.91 -8.95 -5.42
N SER A 74 1.25 -9.19 -6.70
CA SER A 74 1.58 -8.11 -7.64
C SER A 74 0.65 -8.07 -8.86
N PHE A 75 0.34 -6.85 -9.31
CA PHE A 75 -0.48 -6.56 -10.48
C PHE A 75 0.28 -5.65 -11.43
N LYS A 76 0.31 -6.03 -12.70
CA LYS A 76 0.91 -5.22 -13.77
C LYS A 76 -0.20 -4.42 -14.46
N PRO A 77 0.02 -3.15 -14.80
CA PRO A 77 -0.85 -2.41 -15.70
C PRO A 77 -1.02 -3.12 -17.06
N ASP A 78 -2.24 -3.14 -17.60
CA ASP A 78 -2.54 -3.73 -18.90
C ASP A 78 -1.90 -2.96 -20.06
N THR A 79 -1.74 -1.64 -19.89
CA THR A 79 -1.08 -0.73 -20.82
C THR A 79 0.15 -0.09 -20.17
N ASP A 80 1.00 0.56 -20.98
CA ASP A 80 2.11 1.33 -20.45
C ASP A 80 1.60 2.44 -19.52
N ALA A 81 1.86 2.27 -18.23
CA ALA A 81 1.55 3.24 -17.19
C ALA A 81 2.86 3.79 -16.63
N LYS A 82 2.83 5.06 -16.27
CA LYS A 82 3.94 5.70 -15.55
C LYS A 82 3.77 5.48 -14.05
N PHE A 83 4.88 5.53 -13.35
CA PHE A 83 4.87 5.71 -11.91
C PHE A 83 4.08 6.98 -11.54
N GLY A 84 3.30 6.92 -10.45
CA GLY A 84 2.53 8.07 -9.98
C GLY A 84 1.10 7.79 -9.52
N ILE A 85 0.61 6.56 -9.59
CA ILE A 85 -0.78 6.24 -9.23
C ILE A 85 -1.02 6.44 -7.73
N LEU A 86 0.01 6.19 -6.92
CA LEU A 86 -0.03 6.36 -5.46
C LEU A 86 0.50 7.74 -5.01
N LYS A 87 0.93 8.58 -5.97
CA LYS A 87 1.43 9.92 -5.66
C LYS A 87 0.26 10.85 -5.36
N ASN A 88 0.50 11.77 -4.43
CA ASN A 88 -0.45 12.85 -4.15
C ASN A 88 -0.48 13.94 -5.23
N THR A 89 0.58 14.07 -6.05
CA THR A 89 0.74 15.10 -7.10
C THR A 89 1.49 14.56 -8.31
#